data_AF-A0A2N0YZK8-F1
#
_entry.id   AF-A0A2N0YZK8-F1
#
_cell.length_a   1.000
_cell.length_b   1.000
_cell.length_c   1.000
_cell.angle_alpha   90.00
_cell.angle_beta   90.00
_cell.angle_gamma   90.00
#
_symmetry.space_group_name_H-M   'P 1'
#
loop_
_entity.id
_entity.type
_entity.pdbx_description
1 polymer ?
#
loop_
_entity_poly.entity_id
_entity_poly.type
_entity_poly.pdbx_seq_one_letter_code
_entity_poly.pdbx_strand_id
1 'polypeptide(L)'
;MARNRNKSNGLMGFNDVATPKKPESTNSNINSDVNFKEKVDPLERLMEEHPAKELTTILKGIYFDSEVADVIDKQAKSLGRGGKSKIVNDIVKSYFQEKGLL
;
A
#
# COMPACT_ATOMS: atom_id res chain seq x y z
N MET A 1 -7.56 -43.39 -46.65
CA MET A 1 -6.39 -42.48 -46.75
C MET A 1 -6.45 -41.48 -45.61
N ALA A 2 -5.58 -41.64 -44.62
CA ALA A 2 -5.45 -40.75 -43.47
C ALA A 2 -4.39 -39.66 -43.74
N ARG A 3 -4.66 -38.41 -43.36
CA ARG A 3 -3.66 -37.33 -43.36
C ARG A 3 -3.66 -36.56 -42.03
N ASN A 4 -2.66 -36.90 -41.24
CA ASN A 4 -1.81 -36.09 -40.37
C ASN A 4 -2.31 -34.71 -39.90
N ARG A 5 -2.53 -34.59 -38.58
CA ARG A 5 -2.60 -33.30 -37.86
C ARG A 5 -1.34 -33.13 -37.02
N ASN A 6 -0.30 -32.51 -37.59
CA ASN A 6 0.79 -31.96 -36.79
C ASN A 6 0.35 -30.59 -36.26
N LYS A 7 -0.01 -30.54 -34.97
CA LYS A 7 -0.28 -29.30 -34.24
C LYS A 7 0.50 -29.35 -32.92
N SER A 8 1.80 -29.11 -33.00
CA SER A 8 2.65 -28.91 -31.83
C SER A 8 2.65 -27.42 -31.45
N ASN A 9 1.56 -26.96 -30.83
CA ASN A 9 1.60 -25.74 -30.02
C ASN A 9 1.84 -26.17 -28.58
N GLY A 10 3.09 -26.54 -28.28
CA GLY A 10 3.52 -26.80 -26.91
C GLY A 10 3.66 -25.49 -26.17
N LEU A 11 2.79 -25.24 -25.19
CA LEU A 11 3.06 -24.26 -24.14
C LEU A 11 4.40 -24.64 -23.49
N MET A 12 5.41 -23.77 -23.62
CA MET A 12 6.63 -23.89 -22.84
C MET A 12 6.25 -23.69 -21.37
N GLY A 13 6.33 -24.77 -20.60
CA GLY A 13 6.02 -24.76 -19.17
C GLY A 13 7.11 -24.04 -18.38
N PHE A 14 6.74 -23.49 -17.24
CA PHE A 14 7.59 -22.75 -16.30
C PHE A 14 8.88 -23.49 -15.85
N ASN A 15 9.02 -24.78 -16.17
CA ASN A 15 10.21 -25.59 -15.90
C ASN A 15 11.38 -25.34 -16.88
N ASP A 16 11.16 -24.67 -18.02
CA ASP A 16 12.21 -24.45 -19.05
C ASP A 16 13.08 -23.20 -18.79
N VAL A 17 12.81 -22.46 -17.72
CA VAL A 17 13.53 -21.21 -17.37
C VAL A 17 14.70 -21.46 -16.42
N ALA A 18 14.85 -22.67 -15.87
CA ALA A 18 15.81 -22.96 -14.81
C ALA A 18 16.85 -24.01 -15.22
N THR A 19 17.76 -23.65 -16.13
CA THR A 19 19.05 -24.36 -16.25
C THR A 19 20.15 -23.52 -15.58
N PRO A 20 20.65 -23.89 -14.39
CA PRO A 20 21.83 -23.25 -13.83
C PRO A 20 23.07 -23.71 -14.59
N LYS A 21 23.70 -22.78 -15.32
CA LYS A 21 25.01 -22.97 -15.95
C LYS A 21 26.06 -23.12 -14.84
N LYS A 22 26.87 -24.19 -14.88
CA LYS A 22 27.99 -24.44 -13.95
C LYS A 22 28.94 -23.22 -13.87
N PRO A 23 29.48 -22.87 -12.69
CA PRO A 23 30.49 -21.82 -12.59
C PRO A 23 31.88 -22.38 -12.93
N GLU A 24 32.58 -21.74 -13.87
CA GLU A 24 34.03 -21.88 -14.01
C GLU A 24 34.71 -21.05 -12.93
N SER A 25 35.65 -21.67 -12.21
CA SER A 25 36.42 -21.02 -11.15
C SER A 25 37.52 -20.14 -11.74
N THR A 26 37.48 -18.85 -11.42
CA THR A 26 38.62 -17.95 -11.57
C THR A 26 38.97 -17.37 -10.21
N ASN A 27 40.11 -17.82 -9.68
CA ASN A 27 40.74 -17.27 -8.48
C ASN A 27 41.21 -15.84 -8.77
N SER A 28 40.54 -14.85 -8.22
CA SER A 28 41.05 -13.48 -8.14
C SER A 28 41.14 -13.09 -6.67
N ASN A 29 42.37 -12.99 -6.19
CA ASN A 29 42.75 -12.42 -4.91
C ASN A 29 42.36 -10.94 -4.89
N ILE A 30 41.29 -10.60 -4.18
CA ILE A 30 40.82 -9.22 -4.01
C ILE A 30 40.95 -8.90 -2.52
N ASN A 31 41.94 -8.07 -2.20
CA ASN A 31 42.06 -7.42 -0.90
C ASN A 31 40.78 -6.63 -0.64
N SER A 32 39.95 -7.15 0.23
CA SER A 32 38.64 -6.59 0.51
C SER A 32 38.68 -5.96 1.90
N ASP A 33 39.25 -4.75 1.97
CA ASP A 33 38.98 -3.82 3.06
C ASP A 33 37.56 -3.27 2.83
N VAL A 34 36.58 -4.15 3.04
CA VAL A 34 35.16 -3.83 2.88
C VAL A 34 34.74 -3.16 4.17
N ASN A 35 34.80 -1.84 4.17
CA ASN A 35 34.00 -1.05 5.08
C ASN A 35 32.54 -1.47 4.83
N PHE A 36 32.00 -2.33 5.69
CA PHE A 36 30.61 -2.78 5.67
C PHE A 36 29.76 -1.54 5.90
N LYS A 37 29.47 -0.78 4.83
CA LYS A 37 28.29 0.06 4.80
C LYS A 37 27.14 -0.91 5.00
N GLU A 38 26.60 -0.91 6.22
CA GLU A 38 25.40 -1.63 6.59
C GLU A 38 24.45 -1.54 5.41
N LYS A 39 24.12 -2.71 4.84
CA LYS A 39 23.04 -2.81 3.88
C LYS A 39 21.79 -2.49 4.68
N VAL A 40 21.48 -1.19 4.80
CA VAL A 40 20.19 -0.72 5.29
C VAL A 40 19.17 -1.46 4.45
N ASP A 41 18.36 -2.28 5.11
CA ASP A 41 17.38 -3.11 4.41
C ASP A 41 16.51 -2.14 3.57
N PRO A 42 16.29 -2.40 2.27
CA PRO A 42 15.37 -1.60 1.48
C PRO A 42 14.01 -1.39 2.16
N LEU A 43 13.58 -2.34 3.00
CA LEU A 43 12.39 -2.23 3.84
C LEU A 43 12.55 -1.24 5.00
N GLU A 44 13.72 -1.20 5.65
CA GLU A 44 14.03 -0.23 6.70
C GLU A 44 14.00 1.20 6.14
N ARG A 45 14.57 1.44 4.94
CA ARG A 45 14.47 2.74 4.26
C ARG A 45 13.03 3.14 3.93
N LEU A 46 12.22 2.18 3.49
CA LEU A 46 10.80 2.42 3.19
C LEU A 46 9.99 2.80 4.43
N MET A 47 10.34 2.26 5.60
CA MET A 47 9.69 2.60 6.87
C MET A 47 10.13 3.95 7.42
N GLU A 48 11.39 4.34 7.23
CA GLU A 48 11.92 5.66 7.60
C GLU A 48 11.37 6.79 6.70
N GLU A 49 11.24 6.54 5.39
CA GLU A 49 10.72 7.52 4.43
C GLU A 49 9.20 7.75 4.57
N HIS A 50 8.48 6.78 5.15
CA HIS A 50 7.04 6.82 5.37
C HIS A 50 6.69 6.42 6.80
N PRO A 51 6.96 7.28 7.80
CA PRO A 51 6.52 7.01 9.15
C PRO A 51 5.01 6.80 9.12
N ALA A 52 4.56 5.64 9.61
CA ALA A 52 3.16 5.31 9.69
C ALA A 52 2.47 6.44 10.47
N LYS A 53 1.65 7.25 9.77
CA LYS A 53 0.88 8.31 10.42
C LYS A 53 0.06 7.64 11.50
N GLU A 54 0.29 8.02 12.75
CA GLU A 54 -0.53 7.59 13.87
C GLU A 54 -1.99 7.87 13.50
N LEU A 55 -2.81 6.82 13.48
CA LEU A 55 -4.23 6.94 13.24
C LEU A 55 -4.85 7.61 14.46
N THR A 56 -4.91 8.94 14.44
CA THR A 56 -5.50 9.77 15.50
C THR A 56 -7.04 9.73 15.49
N THR A 57 -7.64 9.12 14.47
CA THR A 57 -9.09 9.04 14.32
C THR A 57 -9.64 7.76 14.92
N ILE A 58 -10.56 7.90 15.87
CA ILE A 58 -11.28 6.79 16.50
C ILE A 58 -12.66 6.66 15.85
N LEU A 59 -13.03 5.46 15.39
CA LEU A 59 -14.35 5.20 14.84
C LEU A 59 -15.40 5.14 15.96
N LYS A 60 -16.43 5.98 15.85
CA LYS A 60 -17.60 5.97 16.73
C LYS A 60 -18.87 5.92 15.89
N GLY A 61 -19.79 5.02 16.23
CA GLY A 61 -21.13 4.97 15.64
C GLY A 61 -22.05 5.94 16.34
N ILE A 62 -22.72 6.81 15.57
CA ILE A 62 -23.66 7.83 16.07
C ILE A 62 -24.89 7.80 15.17
N TYR A 63 -26.08 7.88 15.77
CA TYR A 63 -27.32 8.05 15.03
C TYR A 63 -27.56 9.54 14.76
N PHE A 64 -27.96 9.85 13.53
CA PHE A 64 -28.40 11.18 13.13
C PHE A 64 -29.88 11.12 12.74
N ASP A 65 -30.59 12.22 12.97
CA ASP A 65 -31.93 12.39 12.42
C ASP A 65 -31.88 12.36 10.89
N SER A 66 -32.96 11.92 10.26
CA SER A 66 -33.01 11.68 8.81
C SER A 66 -32.64 12.93 8.01
N GLU A 67 -33.14 14.09 8.42
CA GLU A 67 -32.85 15.37 7.76
C GLU A 67 -31.38 15.78 7.88
N VAL A 68 -30.75 15.51 9.02
CA VAL A 68 -29.33 15.81 9.26
C VAL A 68 -28.45 14.90 8.42
N ALA A 69 -28.78 13.60 8.38
CA ALA A 69 -28.09 12.63 7.55
C ALA A 69 -28.14 13.01 6.06
N ASP A 70 -29.30 13.43 5.55
CA ASP A 70 -29.47 13.86 4.16
C ASP A 70 -28.62 15.08 3.81
N VAL A 71 -28.53 16.06 4.72
CA VAL A 71 -27.69 17.25 4.53
C VAL A 71 -26.21 16.87 4.50
N ILE A 72 -25.74 16.06 5.45
CA ILE A 72 -24.36 15.59 5.49
C ILE A 72 -24.02 14.82 4.21
N ASP A 73 -24.91 13.96 3.74
CA ASP A 73 -24.68 13.14 2.55
C ASP A 73 -24.61 13.98 1.27
N LYS A 74 -25.45 15.01 1.14
CA LYS A 74 -25.39 15.96 0.02
C LYS A 74 -24.07 16.73 0.01
N GLN A 75 -23.62 17.20 1.17
CA GLN A 75 -22.36 17.97 1.28
C GLN A 75 -21.13 17.08 1.11
N ALA A 76 -21.15 15.85 1.61
CA ALA A 76 -20.02 14.94 1.54
C ALA A 76 -19.72 14.44 0.12
N LYS A 77 -20.71 14.46 -0.80
CA LYS A 77 -20.53 14.03 -2.20
C LYS A 77 -19.40 14.77 -2.91
N SER A 78 -19.17 16.05 -2.59
CA SER A 78 -18.12 16.85 -3.22
C SER A 78 -16.71 16.55 -2.68
N LEU A 79 -16.62 15.97 -1.48
CA LEU A 79 -15.36 15.78 -0.74
C LEU A 79 -14.73 14.40 -0.93
N GLY A 80 -15.44 13.46 -1.54
CA GLY A 80 -14.96 12.10 -1.78
C GLY A 80 -14.85 11.25 -0.50
N ARG A 81 -13.95 10.27 -0.51
CA ARG A 81 -13.81 9.27 0.57
C ARG A 81 -13.43 9.96 1.89
N GLY A 82 -14.23 9.76 2.94
CA GLY A 82 -14.01 10.36 4.25
C GLY A 82 -14.63 11.76 4.44
N GLY A 83 -15.28 12.32 3.40
CA GLY A 83 -15.91 13.64 3.47
C GLY A 83 -16.93 13.78 4.60
N LYS A 84 -17.74 12.74 4.86
CA LYS A 84 -18.71 12.71 5.98
C LYS A 84 -18.03 12.90 7.32
N SER A 85 -16.97 12.12 7.59
CA SER A 85 -16.22 12.20 8.85
C SER A 85 -15.55 13.56 9.02
N LYS A 86 -15.05 14.16 7.93
CA LYS A 86 -14.45 15.49 7.98
C LYS A 86 -15.48 16.55 8.37
N ILE A 87 -16.63 16.58 7.70
CA ILE A 87 -17.72 17.52 7.99
C ILE A 87 -18.16 17.41 9.45
N VAL A 88 -18.45 16.18 9.90
CA VAL A 88 -18.93 15.94 11.27
C VAL A 88 -17.87 16.36 12.30
N ASN A 89 -16.61 15.97 12.10
CA ASN A 89 -15.54 16.34 13.03
C ASN A 89 -15.30 17.85 13.06
N ASP A 90 -15.30 18.53 11.92
CA ASP A 90 -15.07 19.98 11.86
C ASP A 90 -16.19 20.74 12.60
N ILE A 91 -17.45 20.38 12.36
CA ILE A 91 -18.60 21.02 13.04
C ILE A 91 -18.57 20.76 14.55
N VAL A 92 -18.35 19.50 14.96
CA VAL A 92 -18.30 19.13 16.38
C VAL A 92 -17.11 19.79 17.08
N LYS A 93 -15.97 19.88 16.40
CA LYS A 93 -14.78 20.56 16.92
C LYS A 93 -15.02 22.05 17.11
N SER A 94 -15.60 22.73 16.12
CA SER A 94 -15.96 24.15 16.24
C SER A 94 -16.92 24.38 17.40
N TYR A 95 -17.95 23.55 17.54
CA TYR A 95 -18.89 23.63 18.65
C TYR A 95 -18.19 23.48 20.02
N PHE A 96 -17.29 22.50 20.17
CA PHE A 96 -16.58 22.31 21.43
C PHE A 96 -15.56 23.42 21.73
N GLN A 97 -14.89 23.98 20.72
CA GLN A 97 -14.01 25.13 20.88
C GLN A 97 -14.77 26.37 21.34
N GLU A 98 -15.95 26.64 20.75
CA GLU A 98 -16.82 27.74 21.17
C GLU A 98 -17.30 27.60 22.63
N LYS A 99 -17.39 26.36 23.12
CA LYS A 99 -17.76 26.06 24.52
C LYS A 99 -16.55 25.98 25.46
N GLY A 100 -15.33 26.14 24.99
CA GLY A 100 -14.11 25.99 25.78
C GLY A 100 -13.85 24.57 26.29
N LEU A 101 -14.39 23.56 25.59
CA LEU A 101 -14.20 22.14 25.89
C LEU A 101 -13.04 21.52 25.10
N LEU A 102 -12.51 22.28 24.12
CA LEU A 102 -11.35 21.98 23.28
C LEU A 102 -10.51 23.24 23.06
#